data_AF-F2CQL4-F1
#
_entry.id   AF-F2CQL4-F1
#
_cell.length_a   1.000
_cell.length_b   1.000
_cell.length_c   1.000
_cell.angle_alpha   90.00
_cell.angle_beta   90.00
_cell.angle_gamma   90.00
#
_symmetry.space_group_name_H-M   'P 1'
#
loop_
_entity.id
_entity.type
_entity.pdbx_description
1 polymer ?
#
loop_
_entity_poly.entity_id
_entity_poly.type
_entity_poly.pdbx_seq_one_letter_code
_entity_poly.pdbx_strand_id
1 'polypeptide(L)'
;RTTDLPTPHHGPLPLRRLQRGGKAASKMDWQGQKSAEMLMQVLLVASAVAAFLVGYAMADFQLMLLVYAGGVVLTALVTVPNWPFFNRHPLKWLDAAEADRHPRPQISSAPATTGGKKKTGKNK
;
A
#
# COMPACT_ATOMS: atom_id res chain seq x y z
N ARG A 1 17.12 30.80 -65.11
CA ARG A 1 16.97 31.96 -64.20
C ARG A 1 15.78 31.64 -63.31
N THR A 2 16.01 31.68 -61.99
CA THR A 2 15.06 31.56 -60.86
C THR A 2 14.33 30.22 -60.73
N THR A 3 14.33 29.48 -59.63
CA THR A 3 15.08 29.44 -58.36
C THR A 3 14.46 28.26 -57.62
N ASP A 4 15.30 27.47 -56.96
CA ASP A 4 14.94 26.37 -56.08
C ASP A 4 13.87 26.73 -55.04
N LEU A 5 13.00 25.78 -54.72
CA LEU A 5 12.49 25.63 -53.36
C LEU A 5 12.20 24.15 -53.08
N PRO A 6 13.03 23.45 -52.29
CA PRO A 6 12.62 22.16 -51.73
C PRO A 6 11.59 22.45 -50.64
N THR A 7 10.39 21.88 -50.78
CA THR A 7 9.38 21.83 -49.73
C THR A 7 9.97 21.15 -48.49
N PRO A 8 10.01 21.82 -47.32
CA PRO A 8 10.37 21.14 -46.09
C PRO A 8 9.21 20.22 -45.69
N HIS A 9 9.37 18.92 -45.91
CA HIS A 9 8.51 17.92 -45.28
C HIS A 9 8.78 17.96 -43.77
N HIS A 10 8.06 18.83 -43.06
CA HIS A 10 7.93 18.79 -41.61
C HIS A 10 7.10 17.56 -41.24
N GLY A 11 7.72 16.38 -41.30
CA GLY A 11 7.22 15.23 -40.57
C GLY A 11 7.16 15.63 -39.08
N PRO A 12 6.09 15.26 -38.35
CA PRO A 12 6.05 15.54 -36.92
C PRO A 12 7.27 14.87 -36.29
N LEU A 13 8.11 15.68 -35.66
CA LEU A 13 9.26 15.20 -34.90
C LEU A 13 8.77 14.07 -33.98
N PRO A 14 9.40 12.88 -33.99
CA PRO A 14 9.10 11.89 -32.98
C PRO A 14 9.57 12.50 -31.65
N LEU A 15 8.63 13.04 -30.89
CA LEU A 15 8.79 13.30 -29.47
C LEU A 15 9.00 11.92 -28.83
N ARG A 16 10.24 11.41 -28.91
CA ARG A 16 10.78 10.39 -28.01
C ARG A 16 10.69 11.02 -26.63
N ARG A 17 9.50 10.90 -26.06
CA ARG A 17 9.19 11.17 -24.67
C ARG A 17 10.31 10.50 -23.91
N LEU A 18 11.17 11.31 -23.28
CA LEU A 18 12.15 10.80 -22.34
C LEU A 18 11.36 9.94 -21.36
N GLN A 19 11.43 8.63 -21.56
CA GLN A 19 11.00 7.65 -20.59
C GLN A 19 12.08 7.68 -19.52
N ARG A 20 12.12 8.80 -18.81
CA ARG A 20 12.88 9.00 -17.60
C ARG A 20 12.22 8.03 -16.63
N GLY A 21 12.80 6.84 -16.55
CA GLY A 21 12.49 5.85 -15.54
C GLY A 21 12.76 6.47 -14.17
N GLY A 22 11.80 7.27 -13.69
CA GLY A 22 11.65 7.50 -12.29
C GLY A 22 11.49 6.12 -11.71
N LYS A 23 12.42 5.72 -10.83
CA LYS A 23 12.25 4.55 -9.98
C LYS A 23 10.91 4.77 -9.29
N ALA A 24 9.85 4.14 -9.79
CA ALA A 24 8.59 4.09 -9.10
C ALA A 24 8.98 3.55 -7.73
N ALA A 25 8.80 4.36 -6.68
CA ALA A 25 9.02 3.89 -5.31
C ALA A 25 8.31 2.55 -5.22
N SER A 26 9.07 1.47 -5.08
CA SER A 26 8.54 0.12 -5.08
C SER A 26 7.50 0.11 -3.97
N LYS A 27 6.21 0.13 -4.34
CA LYS A 27 5.13 0.09 -3.36
C LYS A 27 5.30 -1.22 -2.62
N MET A 28 5.36 -1.14 -1.29
CA MET A 28 5.44 -2.32 -0.44
C MET A 28 4.37 -3.31 -0.86
N ASP A 29 4.75 -4.57 -0.97
CA ASP A 29 3.85 -5.62 -1.42
C ASP A 29 2.71 -5.81 -0.37
N TRP A 30 1.54 -6.32 -0.78
CA TRP A 30 0.38 -6.42 0.14
C TRP A 30 0.66 -7.34 1.34
N GLN A 31 1.48 -8.38 1.14
CA GLN A 31 1.88 -9.28 2.23
C GLN A 31 2.85 -8.59 3.20
N GLY A 32 3.74 -7.76 2.67
CA GLY A 32 4.62 -6.87 3.40
C GLY A 32 3.84 -5.90 4.26
N GLN A 33 2.79 -5.28 3.71
CA GLN A 33 1.90 -4.40 4.47
C GLN A 33 1.21 -5.13 5.63
N LYS A 34 0.68 -6.34 5.39
CA LYS A 34 0.05 -7.11 6.47
C LYS A 34 1.04 -7.52 7.55
N SER A 35 2.25 -7.90 7.15
CA SER A 35 3.32 -8.26 8.08
C SER A 35 3.78 -7.05 8.90
N ALA A 36 3.92 -5.88 8.27
CA ALA A 36 4.27 -4.63 8.93
C ALA A 36 3.21 -4.21 9.96
N GLU A 37 1.93 -4.37 9.63
CA GLU A 37 0.82 -4.09 10.55
C GLU A 37 0.88 -4.98 11.79
N MET A 38 1.04 -6.30 11.62
CA MET A 38 1.14 -7.24 12.73
C MET A 38 2.35 -6.94 13.61
N LEU A 39 3.50 -6.66 13.00
CA LEU A 39 4.72 -6.32 13.73
C LEU A 39 4.57 -5.01 14.50
N MET A 40 3.90 -4.01 13.92
CA MET A 40 3.62 -2.75 14.60
C MET A 40 2.77 -2.97 15.85
N GLN A 41 1.68 -3.73 15.75
CA GLN A 41 0.81 -4.03 16.88
C GLN A 41 1.59 -4.75 18.00
N VAL A 42 2.34 -5.80 17.66
CA VAL A 42 3.12 -6.57 18.63
C VAL A 42 4.17 -5.70 19.32
N LEU A 43 4.93 -4.90 18.57
CA LEU A 43 5.98 -4.04 19.13
C LEU A 43 5.41 -2.92 20.03
N LEU A 44 4.29 -2.31 19.65
CA LEU A 44 3.65 -1.28 20.47
C LEU A 44 3.10 -1.85 21.77
N VAL A 45 2.43 -3.01 21.73
CA VAL A 45 1.92 -3.67 22.94
C VAL A 45 3.07 -4.11 23.84
N ALA A 46 4.12 -4.73 23.27
CA ALA A 46 5.31 -5.11 24.03
C ALA A 46 5.99 -3.90 24.69
N SER A 47 6.10 -2.79 23.95
CA SER A 47 6.67 -1.54 24.47
C SER A 47 5.81 -0.94 25.57
N ALA A 48 4.48 -0.97 25.44
CA ALA A 48 3.56 -0.50 26.47
C ALA A 48 3.70 -1.30 27.76
N VAL A 49 3.76 -2.64 27.68
CA VAL A 49 3.95 -3.51 28.84
C VAL A 49 5.31 -3.26 29.49
N ALA A 50 6.39 -3.18 28.70
CA ALA A 50 7.73 -2.90 29.21
C ALA A 50 7.81 -1.54 29.90
N ALA A 51 7.27 -0.49 29.26
CA ALA A 51 7.22 0.85 29.82
C ALA A 51 6.45 0.88 31.14
N PHE A 52 5.29 0.22 31.19
CA PHE A 52 4.47 0.13 32.39
C PHE A 52 5.22 -0.57 33.53
N LEU A 53 5.87 -1.72 33.27
CA LEU A 53 6.63 -2.44 34.29
C LEU A 53 7.81 -1.61 34.83
N VAL A 54 8.58 -0.97 33.95
CA VAL A 54 9.74 -0.13 34.33
C VAL A 54 9.28 1.11 35.10
N GLY A 55 8.28 1.82 34.58
CA GLY A 55 7.74 3.02 35.20
C GLY A 55 7.10 2.73 36.57
N TYR A 56 6.38 1.61 36.69
CA TYR A 56 5.80 1.17 37.94
C TYR A 56 6.86 0.80 38.98
N ALA A 57 7.89 0.05 38.60
CA ALA A 57 8.98 -0.33 39.50
C ALA A 57 9.76 0.88 40.04
N MET A 58 9.90 1.95 39.23
CA MET A 58 10.58 3.18 39.63
C MET A 58 9.63 4.24 40.21
N ALA A 59 8.32 3.98 40.25
CA ALA A 59 7.28 4.95 40.63
C ALA A 59 7.38 6.30 39.87
N ASP A 60 7.83 6.28 38.61
CA ASP A 60 8.08 7.46 37.79
C ASP A 60 7.28 7.40 36.48
N PHE A 61 6.29 8.29 36.37
CA PHE A 61 5.44 8.40 35.20
C PHE A 61 6.14 9.04 33.99
N GLN A 62 7.07 9.97 34.21
CA GLN A 62 7.85 10.55 33.10
C GLN A 62 8.77 9.51 32.48
N LEU A 63 9.42 8.69 33.32
CA LEU A 63 10.22 7.56 32.85
C LEU A 63 9.37 6.55 32.06
N MET A 64 8.16 6.23 32.54
CA MET A 64 7.21 5.39 31.81
C MET A 64 6.95 5.92 30.39
N LEU A 65 6.64 7.21 30.28
CA LEU A 65 6.39 7.87 28.99
C LEU A 65 7.63 7.89 28.09
N LEU A 66 8.82 8.14 28.64
CA LEU A 66 10.06 8.14 27.88
C LEU A 66 10.39 6.75 27.31
N VAL A 67 10.24 5.70 28.12
CA VAL A 67 10.46 4.31 27.67
C VAL A 67 9.44 3.95 26.59
N TYR A 68 8.17 4.30 26.78
CA TYR A 68 7.14 4.05 25.77
C TYR A 68 7.40 4.82 24.47
N ALA A 69 7.77 6.10 24.56
CA ALA A 69 8.11 6.93 23.40
C ALA A 69 9.30 6.35 22.63
N GLY A 70 10.33 5.86 23.33
CA GLY A 70 11.44 5.12 22.73
C GLY A 70 10.97 3.88 21.97
N GLY A 71 10.05 3.11 22.56
CA GLY A 71 9.43 1.96 21.90
C GLY A 71 8.61 2.31 20.66
N VAL A 72 7.87 3.42 20.67
CA VAL A 72 7.14 3.94 19.50
C VAL A 72 8.11 4.33 18.38
N VAL A 73 9.18 5.05 18.69
CA VAL A 73 10.20 5.46 17.71
C VAL A 73 10.87 4.23 17.10
N LEU A 74 11.27 3.27 17.92
CA LEU A 74 11.84 2.00 17.44
C LEU A 74 10.86 1.26 16.53
N THR A 75 9.60 1.16 16.94
CA THR A 75 8.55 0.51 16.13
C THR A 75 8.42 1.19 14.77
N ALA A 76 8.35 2.52 14.74
CA ALA A 76 8.27 3.27 13.50
C ALA A 76 9.48 3.03 12.59
N LEU A 77 10.69 3.00 13.15
CA LEU A 77 11.91 2.68 12.38
C LEU A 77 11.89 1.28 11.79
N VAL A 78 11.27 0.31 12.47
CA VAL A 78 11.17 -1.07 11.98
C VAL A 78 10.07 -1.24 10.93
N THR A 79 8.92 -0.58 11.09
CA THR A 79 7.71 -0.88 10.29
C THR A 79 7.44 0.12 9.17
N VAL A 80 7.91 1.37 9.27
CA VAL A 80 7.62 2.43 8.30
C VAL A 80 8.51 2.37 7.05
N PRO A 81 9.84 2.14 7.15
CA PRO A 81 10.67 2.06 5.96
C PRO A 81 10.31 0.83 5.11
N ASN A 82 10.45 0.98 3.79
CA ASN A 82 10.23 -0.12 2.86
C ASN A 82 11.43 -1.08 2.82
N TRP A 83 11.57 -1.88 3.87
CA TRP A 83 12.66 -2.83 3.98
C TRP A 83 12.53 -3.98 2.97
N PRO A 84 13.66 -4.52 2.47
CA PRO A 84 13.62 -5.63 1.51
C PRO A 84 12.97 -6.90 2.04
N PHE A 85 12.87 -7.06 3.37
CA PHE A 85 12.19 -8.22 3.98
C PHE A 85 10.67 -8.18 3.81
N PHE A 86 10.07 -6.99 3.63
CA PHE A 86 8.63 -6.83 3.37
C PHE A 86 8.27 -7.04 1.89
N ASN A 87 9.24 -7.16 0.98
CA ASN A 87 9.00 -7.26 -0.47
C ASN A 87 9.35 -8.64 -1.05
N ARG A 88 9.23 -9.69 -0.24
CA ARG A 88 9.61 -11.05 -0.66
C ARG A 88 8.58 -11.72 -1.57
N HIS A 89 7.39 -11.14 -1.73
CA HIS A 89 6.31 -11.74 -2.49
C HIS A 89 5.93 -10.85 -3.68
N PRO A 90 6.61 -11.00 -4.84
CA PRO A 90 6.26 -10.23 -6.03
C PRO A 90 4.82 -10.55 -6.45
N LEU A 91 3.92 -9.58 -6.32
CA LEU A 91 2.54 -9.76 -6.77
C LEU A 91 2.49 -9.73 -8.30
N LYS A 92 2.01 -10.81 -8.90
CA LYS A 92 1.62 -10.84 -10.30
C LYS A 92 0.24 -10.20 -10.43
N TRP A 93 0.22 -8.92 -10.75
CA TRP A 93 -1.01 -8.22 -11.09
C TRP A 93 -1.55 -8.76 -12.43
N LEU A 94 -2.86 -8.96 -12.53
CA LEU A 94 -3.52 -9.20 -13.83
C LEU A 94 -3.35 -7.97 -14.71
N ASP A 95 -3.29 -8.16 -16.03
CA ASP A 95 -3.29 -7.01 -16.93
C ASP A 95 -4.60 -6.24 -16.78
N ALA A 96 -4.52 -4.91 -16.94
CA ALA A 96 -5.67 -4.03 -16.72
C ALA A 96 -6.88 -4.42 -17.58
N ALA A 97 -6.66 -5.01 -18.77
CA ALA A 97 -7.69 -5.51 -19.66
C ALA A 97 -8.38 -6.81 -19.18
N GLU A 98 -7.72 -7.61 -18.34
CA GLU A 98 -8.31 -8.80 -17.72
C GLU A 98 -8.98 -8.45 -16.39
N ALA A 99 -8.44 -7.45 -15.67
CA ALA A 99 -9.07 -6.88 -14.49
C ALA A 99 -10.42 -6.22 -14.77
N ASP A 100 -10.64 -5.68 -15.98
CA ASP A 100 -11.92 -5.07 -16.40
C ASP A 100 -12.95 -6.11 -16.87
N ARG A 101 -12.48 -7.31 -17.28
CA ARG A 101 -13.36 -8.44 -17.65
C ARG A 101 -13.90 -9.21 -16.45
N HIS A 102 -13.23 -9.12 -15.30
CA HIS A 102 -13.78 -9.61 -14.05
C HIS A 102 -14.65 -8.50 -13.43
N PRO A 103 -15.97 -8.70 -13.27
CA PRO A 103 -16.78 -7.73 -12.54
C PRO A 103 -16.21 -7.61 -11.13
N ARG A 104 -15.66 -6.42 -10.80
CA ARG A 104 -15.24 -6.13 -9.43
C ARG A 104 -16.44 -6.39 -8.52
N PRO A 105 -16.28 -7.14 -7.41
CA PRO A 105 -17.35 -7.24 -6.42
C PRO A 105 -17.73 -5.81 -6.02
N GLN A 106 -18.94 -5.41 -6.40
CA GLN A 106 -19.51 -4.10 -6.12
C GLN A 106 -19.68 -4.02 -4.60
N ILE A 107 -18.76 -3.33 -3.90
CA ILE A 107 -18.96 -2.96 -2.50
C ILE A 107 -19.96 -1.81 -2.54
N SER A 108 -21.24 -2.16 -2.59
CA SER A 108 -22.34 -1.22 -2.75
C SER A 108 -22.39 -0.24 -1.57
N SER A 109 -21.93 0.99 -1.80
CA SER A 109 -22.30 2.14 -0.97
C SER A 109 -23.69 2.63 -1.42
N ALA A 110 -24.76 2.09 -0.83
CA ALA A 110 -26.10 2.69 -0.87
C ALA A 110 -26.94 2.22 0.35
N PRO A 111 -27.77 3.11 0.94
CA PRO A 111 -28.54 2.84 2.16
C PRO A 111 -29.76 1.94 1.92
N ALA A 112 -30.29 1.39 3.00
CA ALA A 112 -31.38 0.41 3.04
C ALA A 112 -32.67 0.85 2.32
N THR A 113 -33.23 -0.01 1.47
CA THR A 113 -34.69 -0.15 1.29
C THR A 113 -35.08 -1.47 0.62
N THR A 114 -35.99 -2.20 1.28
CA THR A 114 -37.04 -3.07 0.73
C THR A 114 -36.70 -4.19 -0.28
N GLY A 115 -36.87 -5.43 0.20
CA GLY A 115 -37.96 -6.28 -0.31
C GLY A 115 -37.66 -7.24 -1.48
N GLY A 116 -37.36 -8.50 -1.14
CA GLY A 116 -38.19 -9.63 -1.59
C GLY A 116 -37.83 -10.39 -2.87
N LYS A 117 -37.98 -11.72 -2.73
CA LYS A 117 -38.30 -12.78 -3.72
C LYS A 117 -37.17 -13.57 -4.40
N LYS A 118 -37.21 -14.86 -4.02
CA LYS A 118 -37.40 -16.08 -4.85
C LYS A 118 -36.17 -16.94 -5.21
N LYS A 119 -36.25 -18.18 -4.70
CA LYS A 119 -36.49 -19.46 -5.41
C LYS A 119 -35.34 -20.48 -5.48
N THR A 120 -35.65 -21.63 -4.88
CA THR A 120 -35.64 -22.98 -5.47
C THR A 120 -34.31 -23.66 -5.84
N GLY A 121 -34.05 -24.76 -5.11
CA GLY A 121 -33.95 -26.10 -5.70
C GLY A 121 -32.62 -26.83 -5.50
N LYS A 122 -32.63 -28.02 -4.86
CA LYS A 122 -32.10 -29.28 -5.45
C LYS A 122 -32.37 -30.52 -4.57
N ASN A 123 -33.16 -31.43 -5.12
CA ASN A 123 -33.14 -32.90 -5.09
C ASN A 123 -32.51 -33.64 -3.88
N LYS A 124 -33.33 -34.45 -3.22
CA LYS A 124 -33.09 -35.89 -3.02
C LYS A 124 -34.41 -36.63 -2.94
#